data_AF-A0A7S3J2Z0-F1
#
_entry.id   AF-A0A7S3J2Z0-F1
#
_cell.length_a   1.000
_cell.length_b   1.000
_cell.length_c   1.000
_cell.angle_alpha   90.00
_cell.angle_beta   90.00
_cell.angle_gamma   90.00
#
_symmetry.space_group_name_H-M   'P 1'
#
loop_
_entity.id
_entity.type
_entity.pdbx_description
1 polymer ?
#
loop_
_entity_poly.entity_id
_entity_poly.type
_entity_poly.pdbx_seq_one_letter_code
_entity_poly.pdbx_strand_id
1 'polypeptide(L)'
;NLRCKGGKPASITVKVASKNPIINSMDIQSHETSLQKEIMEKSRKAQEEDKKLGKINEENEDDSEEDVEELKRIEGISEPKHKIVYSYPIEMGDCWEPPKDILQDRKFPNLLRITVMTPFIDSIADAELDINEDTLMFKVPDIYDLMIKFKYRVDPDKGSAKFEKDKKVLVINLPIIGVTE
;
A
#
# COMPACT_ATOMS: atom_id res chain seq x y z
N ASN A 1 -36.10 18.46 -30.75
CA ASN A 1 -35.11 18.04 -29.71
C ASN A 1 -35.74 17.01 -28.78
N LEU A 2 -35.65 15.72 -29.11
CA LEU A 2 -35.98 14.63 -28.18
C LEU A 2 -34.71 14.25 -27.41
N ARG A 3 -34.73 14.41 -26.08
CA ARG A 3 -33.71 13.92 -25.16
C ARG A 3 -34.06 12.49 -24.76
N CYS A 4 -33.33 11.50 -25.27
CA CYS A 4 -33.42 10.12 -24.79
C CYS A 4 -32.57 9.97 -23.52
N LYS A 5 -33.18 9.57 -22.40
CA LYS A 5 -32.45 9.18 -21.18
C LYS A 5 -31.86 7.79 -21.40
N GLY A 6 -30.53 7.67 -21.33
CA GLY A 6 -29.80 6.43 -21.57
C GLY A 6 -30.10 5.36 -20.52
N GLY A 7 -30.94 4.39 -20.87
CA GLY A 7 -31.01 3.08 -20.22
C GLY A 7 -30.23 2.05 -21.04
N LYS A 8 -29.58 1.10 -20.38
CA LYS A 8 -28.88 -0.02 -21.05
C LYS A 8 -29.88 -0.80 -21.93
N PRO A 9 -29.54 -1.15 -23.19
CA PRO A 9 -30.47 -1.86 -24.05
C PRO A 9 -30.73 -3.25 -23.47
N ALA A 10 -32.02 -3.61 -23.35
CA ALA A 10 -32.41 -4.96 -22.97
C ALA A 10 -32.07 -5.92 -24.12
N SER A 11 -31.37 -7.02 -23.81
CA SER A 11 -31.08 -8.08 -24.77
C SER A 11 -32.39 -8.79 -25.17
N ILE A 12 -32.84 -8.55 -26.40
CA ILE A 12 -33.93 -9.32 -27.01
C ILE A 12 -33.37 -10.69 -27.44
N THR A 13 -33.84 -11.75 -26.80
CA THR A 13 -33.55 -13.12 -27.24
C THR A 13 -34.52 -13.50 -28.35
N VAL A 14 -34.03 -13.59 -29.58
CA VAL A 14 -34.82 -14.07 -30.73
C VAL A 14 -34.95 -15.59 -30.62
N LYS A 15 -36.15 -16.08 -30.30
CA LYS A 15 -36.45 -17.51 -30.38
C LYS A 15 -36.57 -17.89 -31.85
N VAL A 16 -35.53 -18.52 -32.40
CA VAL A 16 -35.58 -19.13 -33.73
C VAL A 16 -36.47 -20.37 -33.65
N ALA A 17 -37.68 -20.28 -34.21
CA ALA A 17 -38.59 -21.41 -34.30
C ALA A 17 -38.00 -22.45 -35.27
N SER A 18 -37.44 -23.52 -34.70
CA SER A 18 -36.93 -24.65 -35.46
C SER A 18 -38.11 -25.55 -35.87
N LYS A 19 -38.22 -25.92 -37.16
CA LYS A 19 -39.34 -26.71 -37.70
C LYS A 19 -39.34 -28.20 -37.29
N ASN A 20 -38.49 -28.61 -36.35
CA ASN A 20 -38.39 -30.00 -35.91
C ASN A 20 -39.25 -30.21 -34.64
N PRO A 21 -40.33 -31.00 -34.70
CA PRO A 21 -41.30 -31.14 -33.61
C PRO A 21 -40.72 -31.81 -32.35
N ILE A 22 -39.59 -32.51 -32.47
CA ILE A 22 -38.91 -33.21 -31.37
C ILE A 22 -38.25 -32.22 -30.38
N ILE A 23 -37.80 -31.06 -30.87
CA ILE A 23 -37.10 -30.07 -30.05
C ILE A 23 -38.08 -29.30 -29.14
N ASN A 24 -39.35 -29.23 -29.53
CA ASN A 24 -40.38 -28.49 -28.78
C ASN A 24 -41.04 -29.33 -27.67
N SER A 25 -40.88 -30.65 -27.68
CA SER A 25 -41.45 -31.57 -26.67
C SER A 25 -40.43 -32.05 -25.64
N MET A 26 -39.16 -31.65 -25.77
CA MET A 26 -38.09 -32.00 -24.84
C MET A 26 -37.94 -30.86 -23.84
N ASP A 27 -38.30 -31.10 -22.58
CA ASP A 27 -38.17 -30.12 -21.51
C ASP A 27 -36.71 -30.05 -21.04
N ILE A 28 -35.90 -29.30 -21.79
CA ILE A 28 -34.43 -29.14 -21.56
C ILE A 28 -34.13 -28.58 -20.16
N GLN A 29 -35.13 -28.02 -19.46
CA GLN A 29 -35.00 -27.48 -18.10
C GLN A 29 -35.01 -28.56 -17.01
N SER A 30 -35.48 -29.78 -17.29
CA SER A 30 -35.69 -30.82 -16.27
C SER A 30 -34.47 -31.70 -15.98
N HIS A 31 -33.46 -31.70 -16.86
CA HIS A 31 -32.27 -32.54 -16.72
C HIS A 31 -31.01 -31.69 -16.65
N GLU A 32 -30.71 -31.18 -15.45
CA GLU A 32 -29.40 -30.62 -15.17
C GLU A 32 -28.35 -31.75 -15.11
N THR A 33 -27.27 -31.57 -15.86
CA THR A 33 -26.09 -32.45 -15.78
C THR A 33 -25.37 -32.24 -14.44
N SER A 34 -24.72 -33.28 -13.92
CA SER A 34 -23.94 -33.18 -12.68
C SER A 34 -22.88 -32.06 -12.74
N LEU A 35 -22.32 -31.81 -13.93
CA LEU A 35 -21.38 -30.72 -14.20
C LEU A 35 -22.02 -29.32 -14.04
N GLN A 36 -23.25 -29.13 -14.50
CA GLN A 36 -23.96 -27.85 -14.34
C GLN A 36 -24.18 -27.53 -12.86
N LYS A 37 -24.49 -28.54 -12.03
CA LYS A 37 -24.62 -28.36 -10.58
C LYS A 37 -23.29 -27.99 -9.93
N GLU A 38 -22.20 -28.63 -10.32
CA GLU A 38 -20.87 -28.35 -9.76
C GLU A 38 -20.36 -26.94 -10.13
N ILE A 39 -20.62 -26.50 -11.38
CA ILE A 39 -20.28 -25.14 -11.83
C ILE A 39 -21.10 -24.09 -11.06
N MET A 40 -22.39 -24.35 -10.83
CA MET A 40 -23.26 -23.46 -10.07
C MET A 40 -22.83 -23.36 -8.60
N GLU A 41 -22.42 -24.47 -7.99
CA GLU A 41 -21.95 -24.48 -6.61
C GLU A 41 -20.59 -23.77 -6.44
N LYS A 42 -19.66 -23.98 -7.38
CA LYS A 42 -18.35 -23.28 -7.39
C LYS A 42 -18.51 -21.78 -7.59
N SER A 43 -19.36 -21.35 -8.52
CA SER A 43 -19.63 -19.93 -8.76
C SER A 43 -20.34 -19.25 -7.58
N ARG A 44 -21.24 -19.95 -6.88
CA ARG A 44 -21.85 -19.45 -5.64
C ARG A 44 -20.83 -19.28 -4.50
N LYS A 45 -19.93 -20.25 -4.32
CA LYS A 45 -18.85 -20.18 -3.32
C LYS A 45 -17.89 -19.01 -3.61
N ALA A 46 -17.48 -18.83 -4.86
CA ALA A 46 -16.64 -17.69 -5.27
C ALA A 46 -17.34 -16.34 -4.99
N GLN A 47 -18.63 -16.22 -5.28
CA GLN A 47 -19.40 -15.00 -4.97
C GLN A 47 -19.56 -14.74 -3.47
N GLU A 48 -19.65 -15.78 -2.64
CA GLU A 48 -19.66 -15.64 -1.18
C GLU A 48 -18.29 -15.23 -0.62
N GLU A 49 -17.21 -15.75 -1.21
CA GLU A 49 -15.83 -15.34 -0.86
C GLU A 49 -15.55 -13.90 -1.28
N ASP A 50 -15.93 -13.50 -2.51
CA ASP A 50 -15.79 -12.11 -2.98
C ASP A 50 -16.62 -11.13 -2.14
N LYS A 51 -17.83 -11.52 -1.69
CA LYS A 51 -18.63 -10.70 -0.78
C LYS A 51 -18.04 -10.60 0.62
N LYS A 52 -17.39 -11.66 1.12
CA LYS A 52 -16.66 -11.61 2.40
C LYS A 52 -15.41 -10.75 2.29
N LEU A 53 -14.66 -10.84 1.18
CA LEU A 53 -13.50 -9.98 0.93
C LEU A 53 -13.91 -8.51 0.77
N GLY A 54 -15.03 -8.24 0.11
CA GLY A 54 -15.61 -6.89 -0.01
C GLY A 54 -16.00 -6.27 1.33
N LYS A 55 -16.57 -7.07 2.25
CA LYS A 55 -16.89 -6.62 3.62
C LYS A 55 -15.66 -6.33 4.46
N ILE A 56 -14.59 -7.11 4.30
CA ILE A 56 -13.31 -6.85 4.99
C ILE A 56 -12.68 -5.55 4.48
N ASN A 57 -12.87 -5.17 3.21
CA ASN A 57 -12.34 -3.91 2.70
C ASN A 57 -13.19 -2.68 3.09
N GLU A 58 -14.51 -2.79 3.23
CA GLU A 58 -15.35 -1.68 3.70
C GLU A 58 -15.21 -1.42 5.22
N GLU A 59 -14.92 -2.44 6.04
CA GLU A 59 -14.70 -2.27 7.49
C GLU A 59 -13.28 -1.78 7.86
N ASN A 60 -12.36 -1.66 6.88
CA ASN A 60 -10.99 -1.14 7.11
C ASN A 60 -10.79 0.30 6.59
N GLU A 61 -11.80 0.96 6.04
CA GLU A 61 -11.72 2.35 5.56
C GLU A 61 -12.23 3.40 6.58
N ASP A 62 -12.64 2.99 7.79
CA ASP A 62 -13.20 3.90 8.80
C ASP A 62 -12.57 3.72 10.21
N ASP A 63 -11.30 3.29 10.27
CA ASP A 63 -10.56 3.10 11.54
C ASP A 63 -9.14 3.73 11.50
N SER A 64 -9.04 4.96 10.99
CA SER A 64 -7.78 5.72 11.02
C SER A 64 -7.89 7.15 11.57
N GLU A 65 -8.99 7.48 12.25
CA GLU A 65 -9.19 8.82 12.86
C GLU A 65 -9.35 8.83 14.40
N GLU A 66 -9.28 7.70 15.11
CA GLU A 66 -9.48 7.68 16.58
C GLU A 66 -8.25 7.29 17.43
N ASP A 67 -7.04 7.29 16.87
CA ASP A 67 -5.79 7.21 17.66
C ASP A 67 -5.10 8.59 17.82
N VAL A 68 -5.91 9.65 17.93
CA VAL A 68 -5.46 10.91 18.56
C VAL A 68 -5.68 10.78 20.07
N GLU A 69 -5.13 9.72 20.68
CA GLU A 69 -4.87 9.75 22.12
C GLU A 69 -4.12 11.05 22.38
N GLU A 70 -4.68 11.89 23.25
CA GLU A 70 -4.04 13.11 23.73
C GLU A 70 -2.59 12.80 24.06
N LEU A 71 -1.69 13.14 23.12
CA LEU A 71 -0.26 13.18 23.35
C LEU A 71 -0.05 14.31 24.34
N LYS A 72 -0.28 14.01 25.62
CA LYS A 72 -0.02 14.90 26.74
C LYS A 72 1.44 15.31 26.59
N ARG A 73 1.68 16.61 26.43
CA ARG A 73 3.02 17.19 26.46
C ARG A 73 3.62 16.81 27.80
N ILE A 74 4.40 15.73 27.83
CA ILE A 74 5.26 15.44 28.95
C ILE A 74 6.30 16.56 28.88
N GLU A 75 6.34 17.42 29.89
CA GLU A 75 7.31 18.51 29.94
C GLU A 75 8.71 17.88 30.05
N GLY A 76 9.44 17.88 28.94
CA GLY A 76 10.74 17.26 28.79
C GLY A 76 11.07 16.96 27.34
N ILE A 77 12.37 16.87 27.03
CA ILE A 77 12.86 16.46 25.71
C ILE A 77 12.41 15.01 25.48
N SER A 78 11.60 14.79 24.44
CA SER A 78 11.05 13.47 24.10
C SER A 78 11.73 12.92 22.84
N GLU A 79 11.83 11.60 22.70
CA GLU A 79 12.26 10.99 21.45
C GLU A 79 11.05 10.89 20.50
N PRO A 80 11.09 11.50 19.30
CA PRO A 80 9.99 11.44 18.36
C PRO A 80 9.82 10.03 17.77
N LYS A 81 8.56 9.63 17.54
CA LYS A 81 8.25 8.39 16.84
C LYS A 81 8.82 8.46 15.42
N HIS A 82 9.65 7.50 15.05
CA HIS A 82 10.29 7.45 13.74
C HIS A 82 10.14 6.09 13.07
N LYS A 83 10.10 6.09 11.73
CA LYS A 83 10.04 4.90 10.90
C LYS A 83 11.15 4.93 9.86
N ILE A 84 11.94 3.86 9.81
CA ILE A 84 13.05 3.70 8.86
C ILE A 84 12.63 2.67 7.82
N VAL A 85 12.73 3.04 6.54
CA VAL A 85 12.39 2.17 5.41
C VAL A 85 13.58 2.14 4.45
N TYR A 86 14.01 0.93 4.11
CA TYR A 86 15.05 0.69 3.10
C TYR A 86 14.39 0.33 1.78
N SER A 87 14.76 1.01 0.71
CA SER A 87 14.28 0.72 -0.64
C SER A 87 15.36 0.01 -1.45
N TYR A 88 14.96 -1.08 -2.09
CA TYR A 88 15.83 -1.90 -2.93
C TYR A 88 15.48 -1.69 -4.40
N PRO A 89 16.47 -1.61 -5.29
CA PRO A 89 16.21 -1.61 -6.72
C PRO A 89 15.78 -3.03 -7.13
N ILE A 90 14.52 -3.16 -7.57
CA ILE A 90 13.98 -4.40 -8.14
C ILE A 90 13.83 -4.16 -9.63
N GLU A 91 14.50 -4.97 -10.45
CA GLU A 91 14.29 -4.96 -11.89
C GLU A 91 13.20 -5.98 -12.24
N MET A 92 12.34 -5.68 -13.22
CA MET A 92 11.25 -6.59 -13.62
C MET A 92 11.76 -7.96 -14.10
N GLY A 93 13.00 -8.02 -14.61
CA GLY A 93 13.68 -9.25 -14.99
C GLY A 93 13.99 -10.17 -13.80
N ASP A 94 14.26 -9.60 -12.61
CA ASP A 94 14.58 -10.35 -11.39
C ASP A 94 13.38 -11.19 -10.91
N CYS A 95 12.15 -10.79 -11.25
CA CYS A 95 10.93 -11.51 -10.87
C CYS A 95 10.58 -12.68 -11.80
N TRP A 96 11.16 -12.73 -12.99
CA TRP A 96 10.86 -13.75 -14.02
C TRP A 96 11.86 -14.88 -14.05
N GLU A 97 13.08 -14.65 -13.53
CA GLU A 97 14.07 -15.71 -13.41
C GLU A 97 13.74 -16.59 -12.19
N PRO A 98 13.90 -17.93 -12.29
CA PRO A 98 13.87 -18.77 -11.11
C PRO A 98 14.94 -18.26 -10.13
N PRO A 99 14.68 -18.24 -8.81
CA PRO A 99 15.62 -17.71 -7.84
C PRO A 99 16.97 -18.43 -7.99
N LYS A 100 17.91 -17.78 -8.67
CA LYS A 100 19.33 -18.16 -8.68
C LYS A 100 19.80 -18.09 -7.23
N ASP A 101 20.68 -19.01 -6.83
CA ASP A 101 21.11 -19.19 -5.44
C ASP A 101 21.15 -17.87 -4.66
N ILE A 102 20.29 -17.79 -3.63
CA ILE A 102 19.86 -16.60 -2.86
C ILE A 102 21.05 -15.85 -2.17
N LEU A 103 22.26 -16.33 -2.38
CA LEU A 103 23.49 -15.93 -1.72
C LEU A 103 24.35 -14.97 -2.55
N GLN A 104 24.16 -14.86 -3.87
CA GLN A 104 25.14 -14.18 -4.72
C GLN A 104 24.85 -12.70 -5.00
N ASP A 105 23.58 -12.27 -5.05
CA ASP A 105 23.21 -10.88 -5.33
C ASP A 105 22.33 -10.29 -4.23
N ARG A 106 22.87 -10.16 -3.00
CA ARG A 106 22.24 -9.27 -2.02
C ARG A 106 22.46 -7.83 -2.50
N LYS A 107 21.58 -7.35 -3.41
CA LYS A 107 21.52 -5.95 -3.81
C LYS A 107 21.38 -5.12 -2.54
N PHE A 108 22.34 -4.25 -2.27
CA PHE A 108 22.24 -3.33 -1.15
C PHE A 108 21.07 -2.37 -1.38
N PRO A 109 20.40 -1.90 -0.31
CA PRO A 109 19.37 -0.89 -0.47
C PRO A 109 19.99 0.36 -1.09
N ASN A 110 19.28 0.98 -2.03
CA ASN A 110 19.75 2.16 -2.76
C ASN A 110 19.32 3.45 -2.04
N LEU A 111 18.13 3.43 -1.41
CA LEU A 111 17.56 4.60 -0.76
C LEU A 111 17.15 4.27 0.68
N LEU A 112 17.55 5.15 1.59
CA LEU A 112 17.09 5.20 2.97
C LEU A 112 16.02 6.28 3.09
N ARG A 113 14.81 5.89 3.50
CA ARG A 113 13.74 6.83 3.83
C ARG A 113 13.46 6.81 5.31
N ILE A 114 13.58 7.96 5.95
CA ILE A 114 13.30 8.16 7.37
C ILE A 114 12.10 9.09 7.47
N THR A 115 11.10 8.62 8.19
CA THR A 115 9.88 9.38 8.46
C THR A 115 9.84 9.64 9.96
N VAL A 116 10.02 10.89 10.36
CA VAL A 116 9.94 11.33 11.76
C VAL A 116 8.61 12.03 11.97
N MET A 117 7.82 11.55 12.93
CA MET A 117 6.54 12.14 13.30
C MET A 117 6.78 13.20 14.37
N THR A 118 6.43 14.44 14.08
CA THR A 118 6.67 15.59 14.97
C THR A 118 5.36 16.33 15.24
N PRO A 119 4.37 15.71 15.92
CA PRO A 119 3.05 16.30 16.13
C PRO A 119 3.05 17.62 16.91
N PHE A 120 4.10 17.88 17.70
CA PHE A 120 4.21 19.08 18.54
C PHE A 120 4.85 20.29 17.84
N ILE A 121 5.33 20.13 16.60
CA ILE A 121 6.01 21.19 15.86
C ILE A 121 5.16 21.65 14.70
N ASP A 122 4.93 22.96 14.63
CA ASP A 122 4.20 23.60 13.53
C ASP A 122 5.15 24.22 12.48
N SER A 123 6.42 24.47 12.86
CA SER A 123 7.43 25.06 11.99
C SER A 123 8.81 24.43 12.20
N ILE A 124 9.53 24.16 11.12
CA ILE A 124 10.89 23.57 11.13
C ILE A 124 11.98 24.63 11.41
N ALA A 125 11.61 25.90 11.59
CA ALA A 125 12.57 27.02 11.66
C ALA A 125 13.60 26.89 12.78
N ASP A 126 13.18 26.31 13.92
CA ASP A 126 14.03 26.13 15.10
C ASP A 126 14.62 24.71 15.18
N ALA A 127 14.47 23.90 14.12
CA ALA A 127 14.96 22.53 14.11
C ALA A 127 16.37 22.46 13.49
N GLU A 128 17.28 21.79 14.21
CA GLU A 128 18.61 21.47 13.75
C GLU A 128 18.62 20.03 13.22
N LEU A 129 18.96 19.88 11.94
CA LEU A 129 19.13 18.58 11.29
C LEU A 129 20.59 18.46 10.83
N ASP A 130 21.32 17.53 11.44
CA ASP A 130 22.68 17.18 11.07
C ASP A 130 22.72 15.74 10.54
N ILE A 131 23.29 15.58 9.35
CA ILE A 131 23.35 14.30 8.64
C ILE A 131 24.82 13.99 8.37
N ASN A 132 25.31 12.96 9.05
CA ASN A 132 26.63 12.39 8.82
C ASN A 132 26.50 11.07 8.03
N GLU A 133 27.63 10.51 7.61
CA GLU A 133 27.64 9.27 6.79
C GLU A 133 27.01 8.07 7.50
N ASP A 134 27.11 8.00 8.83
CA ASP A 134 26.65 6.87 9.64
C ASP A 134 25.63 7.26 10.71
N THR A 135 25.40 8.55 10.91
CA THR A 135 24.62 9.07 12.04
C THR A 135 23.75 10.24 11.59
N LEU A 136 22.49 10.25 12.03
CA LEU A 136 21.59 11.39 11.87
C LEU A 136 21.21 11.93 13.23
N MET A 137 21.31 13.24 13.36
CA MET A 137 20.94 13.98 14.55
C MET A 137 19.84 14.98 14.18
N PHE A 138 18.70 14.85 14.83
CA PHE A 138 17.59 15.78 14.68
C PHE A 138 17.23 16.33 16.06
N LYS A 139 17.40 17.64 16.23
CA LYS A 139 17.22 18.34 17.50
C LYS A 139 16.24 19.48 17.31
N VAL A 140 15.30 19.59 18.24
CA VAL A 140 14.40 20.71 18.36
C VAL A 140 14.43 21.16 19.82
N PRO A 141 14.85 22.41 20.10
CA PRO A 141 14.97 22.93 21.45
C PRO A 141 13.70 22.66 22.25
N ASP A 142 13.87 22.13 23.47
CA ASP A 142 12.81 21.88 24.46
C ASP A 142 11.68 20.91 24.03
N ILE A 143 11.79 20.25 22.87
CA ILE A 143 10.74 19.36 22.34
C ILE A 143 11.29 17.98 21.99
N TYR A 144 12.26 17.89 21.06
CA TYR A 144 12.73 16.60 20.54
C TYR A 144 14.25 16.51 20.45
N ASP A 145 14.79 15.34 20.79
CA ASP A 145 16.17 14.96 20.47
C ASP A 145 16.14 13.53 19.92
N LEU A 146 16.64 13.35 18.71
CA LEU A 146 16.68 12.09 18.00
C LEU A 146 18.07 11.89 17.42
N MET A 147 18.75 10.83 17.88
CA MET A 147 19.99 10.36 17.29
C MET A 147 19.78 8.95 16.74
N ILE A 148 19.94 8.78 15.43
CA ILE A 148 19.83 7.49 14.75
C ILE A 148 21.19 7.12 14.18
N LYS A 149 21.65 5.90 14.48
CA LYS A 149 22.82 5.30 13.85
C LYS A 149 22.40 4.37 12.70
N PHE A 150 22.99 4.57 11.54
CA PHE A 150 22.73 3.79 10.32
C PHE A 150 23.61 2.55 10.24
N LYS A 151 23.07 1.51 9.58
CA LYS A 151 23.81 0.29 9.24
C LYS A 151 24.60 0.41 7.93
N TYR A 152 24.23 1.40 7.12
CA TYR A 152 24.79 1.65 5.80
C TYR A 152 25.29 3.09 5.75
N ARG A 153 26.36 3.33 4.96
CA ARG A 153 26.88 4.66 4.70
C ARG A 153 25.97 5.39 3.73
N VAL A 154 25.58 6.60 4.09
CA VAL A 154 24.73 7.49 3.28
C VAL A 154 25.54 8.63 2.69
N ASP A 155 25.08 9.13 1.53
CA ASP A 155 25.61 10.35 0.91
C ASP A 155 24.84 11.57 1.48
N PRO A 156 25.45 12.42 2.32
CA PRO A 156 24.78 13.59 2.85
C PRO A 156 24.50 14.64 1.76
N ASP A 157 25.36 14.75 0.74
CA ASP A 157 25.28 15.79 -0.28
C ASP A 157 24.11 15.60 -1.25
N LYS A 158 23.71 14.34 -1.48
CA LYS A 158 22.57 13.98 -2.33
C LYS A 158 21.28 13.71 -1.54
N GLY A 159 21.31 13.93 -0.23
CA GLY A 159 20.16 13.81 0.63
C GLY A 159 19.09 14.86 0.33
N SER A 160 17.82 14.50 0.50
CA SER A 160 16.70 15.45 0.45
C SER A 160 15.86 15.33 1.72
N ALA A 161 15.56 16.47 2.34
CA ALA A 161 14.68 16.55 3.50
C ALA A 161 13.48 17.44 3.17
N LYS A 162 12.28 16.97 3.48
CA LYS A 162 11.03 17.69 3.26
C LYS A 162 10.16 17.61 4.51
N PHE A 163 9.75 18.77 4.99
CA PHE A 163 8.79 18.88 6.09
C PHE A 163 7.38 19.10 5.53
N GLU A 164 6.46 18.17 5.83
CA GLU A 164 5.05 18.30 5.50
C GLU A 164 4.30 18.87 6.71
N LYS A 165 3.95 20.17 6.65
CA LYS A 165 3.26 20.88 7.73
C LYS A 165 1.89 20.30 8.04
N ASP A 166 1.14 19.90 7.00
CA ASP A 166 -0.23 19.38 7.14
C ASP A 166 -0.29 18.10 7.96
N LYS A 167 0.71 17.23 7.78
CA LYS A 167 0.82 15.95 8.50
C LYS A 167 1.71 16.03 9.74
N LYS A 168 2.44 17.13 9.91
CA LYS A 168 3.51 17.30 10.91
C LYS A 168 4.53 16.16 10.88
N VAL A 169 5.00 15.86 9.66
CA VAL A 169 5.94 14.76 9.40
C VAL A 169 7.16 15.28 8.65
N LEU A 170 8.35 14.96 9.15
CA LEU A 170 9.62 15.17 8.47
C LEU A 170 9.98 13.91 7.69
N VAL A 171 10.11 14.04 6.38
CA VAL A 171 10.54 12.96 5.48
C VAL A 171 11.93 13.25 4.97
N ILE A 172 12.86 12.35 5.23
CA ILE A 172 14.25 12.43 4.83
C ILE A 172 14.55 11.26 3.91
N ASN A 173 15.02 11.54 2.69
CA ASN A 173 15.45 10.54 1.72
C ASN A 173 16.95 10.70 1.50
N LEU A 174 17.72 9.68 1.83
CA LEU A 174 19.17 9.65 1.72
C LEU A 174 19.58 8.49 0.79
N PRO A 175 20.38 8.73 -0.24
CA PRO A 175 20.93 7.64 -1.03
C PRO A 175 22.06 6.94 -0.26
N ILE A 176 22.11 5.62 -0.43
CA ILE A 176 23.07 4.74 0.25
C ILE A 176 24.24 4.46 -0.70
N ILE A 177 25.47 4.64 -0.21
CA ILE A 177 26.70 4.42 -1.00
C ILE A 177 27.28 3.03 -0.73
N GLY A 178 27.15 2.52 0.50
CA GLY A 178 27.77 1.24 0.86
C GLY A 178 27.43 0.78 2.27
N VAL A 179 28.07 -0.32 2.69
CA VAL A 179 27.96 -0.84 4.05
C VAL A 179 28.96 -0.10 4.95
N THR A 180 28.56 0.20 6.17
CA THR A 180 29.50 0.71 7.17
C THR A 180 30.49 -0.39 7.56
N GLU A 181 31.80 -0.10 7.51
CA GLU A 181 32.87 -0.99 8.00
C GLU A 181 32.78 -1.26 9.51
#